data_AF-A0A7S4HDN0-F1
#
_entry.id   AF-A0A7S4HDN0-F1
#
_cell.length_a   1.000
_cell.length_b   1.000
_cell.length_c   1.000
_cell.angle_alpha   90.00
_cell.angle_beta   90.00
_cell.angle_gamma   90.00
#
_symmetry.space_group_name_H-M   'P 1'
#
loop_
_entity.id
_entity.type
_entity.pdbx_description
1 polymer ?
#
loop_
_entity_poly.entity_id
_entity_poly.type
_entity_poly.pdbx_seq_one_letter_code
_entity_poly.pdbx_strand_id
1 'polypeptide(L)'
;MINRRSKRTRPTTSSVAAVNPSLVQQRWTAACLNVVRDLRARDKASAWRGIFGRPVDPVAFPDYLDAVPAPMDLGTIERALMAGRYAEAAAFAADVSRVWQNAVLYNGEGSAVAEWAAELEKMFEARFAERVPPAKGETDEMEEMQRDLKRMKAEVRAPRRVPATAQ
;
A
#
# COMPACT_ATOMS: atom_id res chain seq x y z
N MET A 1 -46.26 -35.20 34.47
CA MET A 1 -45.42 -34.12 35.06
C MET A 1 -44.23 -33.87 34.15
N ILE A 2 -44.10 -32.65 33.66
CA ILE A 2 -43.05 -32.19 32.74
C ILE A 2 -41.78 -31.93 33.54
N ASN A 3 -40.62 -32.42 33.10
CA ASN A 3 -39.35 -31.81 33.50
C ASN A 3 -38.36 -31.76 32.33
N ARG A 4 -38.14 -30.52 31.85
CA ARG A 4 -37.17 -30.16 30.82
C ARG A 4 -35.78 -30.16 31.44
N ARG A 5 -34.84 -30.97 30.93
CA ARG A 5 -33.40 -30.71 31.11
C ARG A 5 -32.69 -30.62 29.77
N SER A 6 -32.19 -29.41 29.56
CA SER A 6 -31.45 -28.89 28.42
C SER A 6 -30.20 -29.72 28.13
N LYS A 7 -30.05 -30.16 26.88
CA LYS A 7 -28.79 -30.69 26.34
C LYS A 7 -27.82 -29.53 26.16
N ARG A 8 -26.83 -29.40 27.04
CA ARG A 8 -25.67 -28.53 26.84
C ARG A 8 -24.60 -29.30 26.06
N THR A 9 -24.60 -29.15 24.74
CA THR A 9 -23.44 -29.47 23.90
C THR A 9 -22.56 -28.24 23.81
N ARG A 10 -21.26 -28.35 24.11
CA ARG A 10 -20.28 -27.27 23.91
C ARG A 10 -19.94 -27.17 22.41
N PRO A 11 -20.06 -26.01 21.76
CA PRO A 11 -19.47 -25.78 20.46
C PRO A 11 -18.27 -24.85 20.63
N THR A 12 -17.05 -25.37 20.52
CA THR A 12 -15.88 -24.53 20.22
C THR A 12 -14.85 -25.36 19.47
N THR A 13 -15.12 -25.64 18.19
CA THR A 13 -14.03 -25.79 17.23
C THR A 13 -13.44 -24.39 17.06
N SER A 14 -12.24 -24.18 17.60
CA SER A 14 -11.40 -23.04 17.23
C SER A 14 -11.15 -23.15 15.73
N SER A 15 -11.91 -22.38 14.94
CA SER A 15 -11.64 -22.21 13.53
C SER A 15 -10.39 -21.34 13.43
N VAL A 16 -9.23 -22.00 13.42
CA VAL A 16 -8.04 -21.39 12.83
C VAL A 16 -8.43 -21.14 11.38
N ALA A 17 -8.73 -19.89 11.04
CA ALA A 17 -9.05 -19.49 9.69
C ALA A 17 -7.94 -20.02 8.78
N ALA A 18 -8.29 -20.97 7.92
CA ALA A 18 -7.38 -21.52 6.94
C ALA A 18 -6.83 -20.37 6.10
N VAL A 19 -5.51 -20.20 6.12
CA VAL A 19 -4.83 -19.20 5.29
C VAL A 19 -5.18 -19.52 3.84
N ASN A 20 -5.93 -18.62 3.20
CA ASN A 20 -6.41 -18.79 1.83
C ASN A 20 -5.20 -18.63 0.87
N PRO A 21 -4.76 -19.68 0.16
CA PRO A 21 -3.56 -19.65 -0.67
C PRO A 21 -3.62 -18.67 -1.86
N SER A 22 -4.77 -18.04 -2.13
CA SER A 22 -4.98 -17.25 -3.35
C SER A 22 -4.52 -15.79 -3.30
N LEU A 23 -3.95 -15.31 -2.19
CA LEU A 23 -3.49 -13.92 -2.07
C LEU A 23 -2.17 -13.68 -2.82
N VAL A 24 -1.26 -14.67 -2.85
CA VAL A 24 -0.05 -14.64 -3.70
C VAL A 24 -0.40 -14.70 -5.20
N GLN A 25 -1.61 -15.14 -5.55
CA GLN A 25 -2.09 -15.24 -6.94
C GLN A 25 -2.55 -13.91 -7.54
N GLN A 26 -2.76 -12.85 -6.74
CA GLN A 26 -3.23 -11.58 -7.27
C GLN A 26 -2.08 -10.86 -8.00
N ARG A 27 -2.34 -10.35 -9.21
CA ARG A 27 -1.32 -9.76 -10.09
C ARG A 27 -0.54 -8.62 -9.41
N TRP A 28 -1.18 -7.87 -8.50
CA TRP A 28 -0.55 -6.81 -7.74
C TRP A 28 0.43 -7.33 -6.68
N THR A 29 0.19 -8.50 -6.07
CA THR A 29 1.03 -9.05 -5.00
C THR A 29 2.41 -9.43 -5.52
N ALA A 30 2.47 -10.08 -6.69
CA ALA A 30 3.74 -10.37 -7.35
C ALA A 30 4.50 -9.11 -7.75
N ALA A 31 3.79 -8.09 -8.26
CA ALA A 31 4.38 -6.79 -8.59
C ALA A 31 4.95 -6.09 -7.35
N CYS A 32 4.16 -6.00 -6.27
CA CYS A 32 4.58 -5.41 -4.99
C CYS A 32 5.77 -6.16 -4.39
N LEU A 33 5.81 -7.48 -4.50
CA LEU A 33 6.92 -8.30 -4.03
C LEU A 33 8.22 -7.96 -4.78
N ASN A 34 8.14 -7.76 -6.10
CA ASN A 34 9.30 -7.33 -6.88
C ASN A 34 9.71 -5.89 -6.52
N VAL A 35 8.76 -4.99 -6.27
CA VAL A 35 9.05 -3.61 -5.84
C VAL A 35 9.80 -3.60 -4.50
N VAL A 36 9.29 -4.28 -3.47
CA VAL A 36 9.97 -4.32 -2.16
C VAL A 36 11.33 -5.00 -2.23
N ARG A 37 11.48 -6.03 -3.08
CA ARG A 37 12.77 -6.67 -3.32
C ARG A 37 13.75 -5.74 -4.01
N ASP A 38 13.32 -4.97 -5.00
CA ASP A 38 14.16 -3.97 -5.68
C ASP A 38 14.63 -2.89 -4.68
N LEU A 39 13.72 -2.39 -3.84
CA LEU A 39 14.06 -1.47 -2.75
C LEU A 39 15.08 -2.08 -1.77
N ARG A 40 15.00 -3.39 -1.52
CA ARG A 40 15.97 -4.12 -0.69
C ARG A 40 17.22 -4.54 -1.45
N ALA A 41 17.26 -4.44 -2.78
CA ALA A 41 18.29 -5.02 -3.65
C ALA A 41 19.33 -4.01 -4.14
N ARG A 42 19.12 -2.69 -4.04
CA ARG A 42 20.11 -1.69 -4.49
C ARG A 42 21.39 -1.71 -3.66
N ASP A 43 22.50 -1.47 -4.34
CA ASP A 43 23.93 -1.63 -4.01
C ASP A 43 24.30 -2.29 -2.67
N LYS A 44 25.06 -3.40 -2.72
CA LYS A 44 25.57 -4.08 -1.52
C LYS A 44 26.49 -3.16 -0.69
N ALA A 45 27.02 -2.09 -1.29
CA ALA A 45 27.86 -1.10 -0.63
C ALA A 45 27.08 0.02 0.09
N SER A 46 25.76 0.15 -0.12
CA SER A 46 24.99 1.27 0.44
C SER A 46 24.62 1.05 1.90
N ALA A 47 25.10 1.96 2.77
CA ALA A 47 24.89 1.95 4.21
C ALA A 47 23.42 1.84 4.65
N TRP A 48 22.49 2.35 3.85
CA TRP A 48 21.05 2.37 4.17
C TRP A 48 20.38 0.98 4.13
N ARG A 49 20.97 -0.03 3.46
CA ARG A 49 20.39 -1.39 3.38
C ARG A 49 20.09 -1.98 4.75
N GLY A 50 20.98 -1.74 5.71
CA GLY A 50 20.83 -2.23 7.09
C GLY A 50 19.74 -1.50 7.85
N ILE A 51 19.50 -0.22 7.52
CA ILE A 51 18.64 0.69 8.27
C ILE A 51 17.17 0.41 8.01
N PHE A 52 16.76 0.29 6.74
CA PHE A 52 15.35 0.08 6.38
C PHE A 52 15.00 -1.39 6.15
N GLY A 53 15.99 -2.28 6.12
CA GLY A 53 15.81 -3.69 5.77
C GLY A 53 15.35 -4.59 6.92
N ARG A 54 15.42 -4.10 8.17
CA ARG A 54 15.09 -4.81 9.41
C ARG A 54 14.46 -3.83 10.41
N PRO A 55 13.72 -4.32 11.43
CA PRO A 55 13.26 -3.46 12.51
C PRO A 55 14.42 -2.74 13.17
N VAL A 56 14.21 -1.48 13.56
CA VAL A 56 15.14 -0.74 14.42
C VAL A 56 15.26 -1.47 15.75
N ASP A 57 16.49 -1.69 16.22
CA ASP A 57 16.76 -2.38 17.47
C ASP A 57 16.57 -1.42 18.67
N PRO A 58 15.55 -1.62 19.52
CA PRO A 58 15.31 -0.75 20.66
C PRO A 58 16.40 -0.86 21.74
N VAL A 59 17.27 -1.87 21.71
CA VAL A 59 18.43 -1.92 22.62
C VAL A 59 19.50 -0.92 22.16
N ALA A 60 19.69 -0.79 20.85
CA ALA A 60 20.62 0.17 20.25
C ALA A 60 20.07 1.60 20.22
N PHE A 61 18.73 1.74 20.10
CA PHE A 61 18.01 3.02 20.07
C PHE A 61 16.86 3.01 21.10
N PRO A 62 17.16 3.21 22.40
CA PRO A 62 16.19 3.03 23.49
C PRO A 62 14.96 3.94 23.45
N ASP A 63 15.09 5.13 22.85
CA ASP A 63 14.02 6.13 22.72
C ASP A 63 13.17 5.94 21.45
N TYR A 64 13.54 5.01 20.56
CA TYR A 64 12.88 4.86 19.27
C TYR A 64 11.40 4.51 19.39
N LEU A 65 11.04 3.62 20.32
CA LEU A 65 9.65 3.18 20.49
C LEU A 65 8.76 4.22 21.20
N ASP A 66 9.37 5.21 21.87
CA ASP A 66 8.64 6.34 22.43
C ASP A 66 8.38 7.41 21.36
N ALA A 67 9.33 7.60 20.44
CA ALA A 67 9.24 8.60 19.38
C ALA A 67 8.45 8.11 18.15
N VAL A 68 8.50 6.80 17.84
CA VAL A 68 7.89 6.21 16.63
C VAL A 68 6.69 5.33 17.00
N PRO A 69 5.44 5.81 16.76
CA PRO A 69 4.23 5.12 17.22
C PRO A 69 3.95 3.78 16.54
N ALA A 70 4.42 3.62 15.30
CA ALA A 70 4.17 2.43 14.50
C ALA A 70 5.45 2.01 13.76
N PRO A 71 6.39 1.32 14.43
CA PRO A 71 7.61 0.84 13.80
C PRO A 71 7.32 -0.02 12.57
N MET A 72 8.10 0.19 11.50
CA MET A 72 7.96 -0.58 10.26
C MET A 72 9.30 -0.66 9.52
N ASP A 73 9.50 -1.75 8.78
CA ASP A 73 10.69 -1.98 7.96
C ASP A 73 10.35 -2.82 6.71
N LEU A 74 11.17 -2.69 5.67
CA LEU A 74 10.95 -3.36 4.39
C LEU A 74 10.98 -4.90 4.49
N GLY A 75 11.71 -5.45 5.47
CA GLY A 75 11.74 -6.89 5.70
C GLY A 75 10.45 -7.41 6.32
N THR A 76 9.88 -6.67 7.25
CA THR A 76 8.56 -6.96 7.83
C THR A 76 7.47 -6.87 6.78
N ILE A 77 7.50 -5.84 5.93
CA ILE A 77 6.56 -5.67 4.81
C ILE A 77 6.66 -6.84 3.83
N GLU A 78 7.86 -7.22 3.41
CA GLU A 78 8.07 -8.38 2.51
C GLU A 78 7.45 -9.66 3.10
N ARG A 79 7.72 -9.95 4.39
CA ARG A 79 7.15 -11.13 5.07
C ARG A 79 5.63 -11.04 5.21
N ALA A 80 5.08 -9.86 5.49
CA ALA A 80 3.65 -9.63 5.61
C ALA A 80 2.94 -9.85 4.27
N LEU A 81 3.52 -9.34 3.18
CA LEU A 81 3.02 -9.54 1.82
C LEU A 81 3.05 -11.01 1.41
N MET A 82 4.16 -11.71 1.66
CA MET A 82 4.28 -13.16 1.38
C MET A 82 3.31 -14.01 2.21
N ALA A 83 2.95 -13.55 3.41
CA ALA A 83 1.97 -14.20 4.28
C ALA A 83 0.52 -13.81 3.95
N GLY A 84 0.27 -12.99 2.91
CA GLY A 84 -1.07 -12.57 2.52
C GLY A 84 -1.76 -11.66 3.54
N ARG A 85 -1.01 -10.82 4.26
CA ARG A 85 -1.59 -9.93 5.29
C ARG A 85 -2.17 -8.62 4.74
N TYR A 86 -1.90 -8.30 3.48
CA TYR A 86 -2.46 -7.13 2.82
C TYR A 86 -3.67 -7.54 1.97
N ALA A 87 -4.78 -6.84 2.17
CA ALA A 87 -6.00 -7.04 1.38
C ALA A 87 -5.89 -6.44 -0.03
N GLU A 88 -5.09 -5.38 -0.18
CA GLU A 88 -4.92 -4.61 -1.41
C GLU A 88 -3.53 -3.98 -1.49
N ALA A 89 -3.13 -3.54 -2.69
CA ALA A 89 -1.83 -2.93 -2.93
C ALA A 89 -1.67 -1.58 -2.18
N ALA A 90 -2.76 -0.84 -1.96
CA ALA A 90 -2.74 0.42 -1.23
C ALA A 90 -2.31 0.22 0.24
N ALA A 91 -2.77 -0.85 0.90
CA ALA A 91 -2.36 -1.17 2.26
C ALA A 91 -0.85 -1.50 2.36
N PHE A 92 -0.32 -2.20 1.35
CA PHE A 92 1.13 -2.41 1.24
C PHE A 92 1.88 -1.08 1.03
N ALA A 93 1.40 -0.21 0.14
CA ALA A 93 2.01 1.09 -0.12
C ALA A 93 2.03 1.98 1.13
N ALA A 94 0.94 1.97 1.91
CA ALA A 94 0.86 2.72 3.16
C ALA A 94 1.93 2.28 4.19
N ASP A 95 2.21 0.99 4.31
CA ASP A 95 3.28 0.50 5.18
C ASP A 95 4.67 0.88 4.66
N VAL A 96 4.89 0.88 3.34
CA VAL A 96 6.14 1.36 2.75
C VAL A 96 6.34 2.85 3.05
N SER A 97 5.33 3.69 2.84
CA SER A 97 5.36 5.11 3.20
C SER A 97 5.63 5.34 4.68
N ARG A 98 5.10 4.47 5.56
CA ARG A 98 5.36 4.55 7.00
C ARG A 98 6.85 4.38 7.34
N VAL A 99 7.59 3.54 6.60
CA VAL A 99 9.06 3.41 6.80
C VAL A 99 9.74 4.77 6.64
N TRP A 100 9.35 5.53 5.62
CA TRP A 100 9.94 6.84 5.31
C TRP A 100 9.50 7.91 6.32
N GLN A 101 8.22 7.95 6.66
CA GLN A 101 7.67 8.87 7.65
C GLN A 101 8.31 8.68 9.02
N ASN A 102 8.49 7.43 9.45
CA ASN A 102 9.18 7.12 10.70
C ASN A 102 10.66 7.55 10.66
N ALA A 103 11.32 7.40 9.50
CA ALA A 103 12.69 7.82 9.31
C ALA A 103 12.85 9.34 9.50
N VAL A 104 11.97 10.13 8.88
CA VAL A 104 11.95 11.60 9.03
C VAL A 104 11.57 11.99 10.45
N LEU A 105 10.55 11.36 11.04
CA LEU A 105 10.07 11.65 12.39
C LEU A 105 11.17 11.47 13.45
N TYR A 106 11.90 10.36 13.38
CA TYR A 106 12.92 10.04 14.39
C TYR A 106 14.25 10.78 14.16
N ASN A 107 14.69 10.88 12.90
CA ASN A 107 16.03 11.42 12.59
C ASN A 107 16.02 12.92 12.27
N GLY A 108 14.84 13.52 12.08
CA GLY A 108 14.67 14.91 11.68
C GLY A 108 14.86 15.13 10.17
N GLU A 109 14.22 16.19 9.67
CA GLU A 109 14.37 16.66 8.29
C GLU A 109 15.84 17.05 8.01
N GLY A 110 16.33 16.72 6.82
CA GLY A 110 17.71 17.01 6.40
C GLY A 110 18.79 16.10 7.01
N SER A 111 18.42 15.13 7.85
CA SER A 111 19.36 14.09 8.27
C SER A 111 19.71 13.17 7.10
N ALA A 112 20.90 12.55 7.14
CA ALA A 112 21.31 11.57 6.11
C ALA A 112 20.30 10.42 5.96
N VAL A 113 19.67 9.97 7.06
CA VAL A 113 18.65 8.92 7.04
C VAL A 113 17.37 9.41 6.36
N ALA A 114 16.94 10.66 6.61
CA ALA A 114 15.80 11.26 5.92
C ALA A 114 16.08 11.46 4.42
N GLU A 115 17.30 11.85 4.04
CA GLU A 115 17.70 11.97 2.63
C GLU A 115 17.67 10.62 1.91
N TRP A 116 18.16 9.55 2.55
CA TRP A 116 18.06 8.20 2.00
C TRP A 116 16.61 7.72 1.90
N ALA A 117 15.77 8.03 2.89
CA ALA A 117 14.34 7.73 2.83
C ALA A 117 13.67 8.42 1.63
N ALA A 118 13.98 9.70 1.37
CA ALA A 118 13.45 10.43 0.23
C ALA A 118 13.91 9.86 -1.12
N GLU A 119 15.15 9.38 -1.24
CA GLU A 119 15.61 8.70 -2.46
C GLU A 119 14.85 7.39 -2.70
N LEU A 120 14.65 6.60 -1.64
CA LEU A 120 13.93 5.33 -1.71
C LEU A 120 12.44 5.52 -1.95
N GLU A 121 11.83 6.56 -1.41
CA GLU A 121 10.43 6.92 -1.63
C GLU A 121 10.19 7.24 -3.11
N LYS A 122 11.02 8.11 -3.72
CA LYS A 122 10.93 8.42 -5.16
C LYS A 122 11.07 7.17 -6.03
N MET A 123 11.99 6.28 -5.67
CA MET A 123 12.13 5.00 -6.36
C MET A 123 10.91 4.12 -6.18
N PHE A 124 10.38 4.03 -4.96
CA PHE A 124 9.17 3.27 -4.66
C PHE A 124 8.01 3.75 -5.53
N GLU A 125 7.71 5.05 -5.53
CA GLU A 125 6.63 5.64 -6.33
C GLU A 125 6.77 5.29 -7.81
N ALA A 126 7.96 5.46 -8.38
CA ALA A 126 8.21 5.15 -9.78
C ALA A 126 7.98 3.66 -10.10
N ARG A 127 8.50 2.76 -9.26
CA ARG A 127 8.38 1.30 -9.49
C ARG A 127 6.99 0.78 -9.20
N PHE A 128 6.32 1.35 -8.21
CA PHE A 128 4.95 0.98 -7.85
C PHE A 128 4.00 1.39 -8.98
N ALA A 129 4.08 2.62 -9.47
CA ALA A 129 3.28 3.08 -10.61
C ALA A 129 3.58 2.31 -11.91
N GLU A 130 4.84 1.94 -12.16
CA GLU A 130 5.24 1.17 -13.34
C GLU A 130 4.67 -0.26 -13.34
N ARG A 131 4.63 -0.92 -12.16
CA ARG A 131 4.46 -2.38 -12.08
C ARG A 131 3.16 -2.83 -11.45
N VAL A 132 2.56 -2.01 -10.60
CA VAL A 132 1.35 -2.36 -9.86
C VAL A 132 0.16 -1.79 -10.63
N PRO A 133 -0.72 -2.66 -11.18
CA PRO A 133 -1.89 -2.17 -11.88
C PRO A 133 -2.80 -1.43 -10.87
N PRO A 134 -3.45 -0.33 -11.29
CA PRO A 134 -4.48 0.33 -10.49
C PRO A 134 -5.59 -0.67 -10.10
N ALA A 135 -6.28 -0.40 -8.99
CA ALA A 135 -7.36 -1.26 -8.56
C ALA A 135 -8.46 -1.31 -9.64
N LYS A 136 -9.06 -2.49 -9.84
CA LYS A 136 -10.22 -2.62 -10.74
C LYS A 136 -11.32 -1.69 -10.23
N GLY A 137 -11.66 -0.67 -11.03
CA GLY A 137 -12.61 0.39 -10.67
C GLY A 137 -12.03 1.79 -10.90
N GLU A 138 -10.79 2.04 -10.47
CA GLU A 138 -10.14 3.36 -10.63
C GLU A 138 -9.90 3.69 -12.11
N THR A 139 -9.54 2.70 -12.92
CA THR A 139 -9.36 2.87 -14.37
C THR A 139 -10.67 3.20 -15.06
N ASP A 140 -11.76 2.54 -14.64
CA ASP A 140 -13.06 2.65 -15.29
C ASP A 140 -13.65 4.05 -15.00
N GLU A 141 -13.53 4.52 -13.75
CA GLU A 141 -13.91 5.88 -13.34
C GLU A 141 -13.06 6.97 -14.01
N MET A 142 -11.73 6.77 -14.10
CA MET A 142 -10.85 7.70 -14.80
C MET A 142 -11.17 7.78 -16.30
N GLU A 143 -11.45 6.64 -16.94
CA GLU A 143 -11.85 6.61 -18.35
C GLU A 143 -13.20 7.31 -18.58
N GLU A 144 -14.18 7.08 -17.70
CA GLU A 144 -15.48 7.75 -17.74
C GLU A 144 -15.33 9.26 -17.57
N MET A 145 -14.58 9.71 -16.57
CA MET A 145 -14.29 11.13 -16.34
C MET A 145 -13.56 11.77 -17.53
N GLN A 146 -12.64 11.05 -18.17
CA GLN A 146 -11.98 11.52 -19.40
C GLN A 146 -12.94 11.62 -20.58
N ARG A 147 -13.88 10.69 -20.74
CA ARG A 147 -14.94 10.75 -21.77
C ARG A 147 -15.85 11.95 -21.54
N ASP A 148 -16.27 12.20 -20.31
CA ASP A 148 -17.13 13.32 -19.95
C ASP A 148 -16.44 14.67 -20.13
N LEU A 149 -15.19 14.79 -19.70
CA LEU A 149 -14.39 16.01 -19.93
C LEU A 149 -14.24 16.29 -21.43
N LYS A 150 -14.06 15.25 -22.25
CA LYS A 150 -13.97 15.38 -23.71
C LYS A 150 -15.31 15.81 -24.32
N ARG A 151 -16.43 15.28 -23.80
CA ARG A 151 -17.80 15.67 -24.22
C ARG A 151 -18.12 17.13 -23.87
N MET A 152 -17.83 17.56 -22.65
CA MET A 152 -18.01 18.96 -22.22
C MET A 152 -17.18 19.92 -23.08
N LYS A 153 -15.91 19.59 -23.35
CA LYS A 153 -15.06 20.41 -24.23
C LYS A 153 -15.59 20.51 -25.66
N ALA A 154 -16.26 19.46 -26.16
CA ALA A 154 -16.87 19.46 -27.49
C ALA A 154 -18.14 20.31 -27.55
N GLU A 155 -18.99 20.26 -26.51
CA GLU A 155 -20.21 21.09 -26.42
C GLU A 155 -19.90 22.58 -26.27
N VAL A 156 -18.88 22.94 -25.49
CA VAL A 156 -18.43 24.35 -25.35
C VAL A 156 -17.87 24.91 -26.68
N ARG A 157 -17.29 24.06 -27.53
CA ARG A 157 -16.73 24.46 -28.83
C ARG A 157 -17.78 24.50 -29.96
N ALA A 158 -18.98 23.96 -29.75
CA ALA A 158 -20.01 23.91 -30.77
C ALA A 158 -20.63 25.32 -30.98
N PRO A 159 -20.73 25.82 -32.23
CA PRO A 159 -21.38 27.10 -32.49
C PRO A 159 -22.86 27.00 -32.09
N ARG A 160 -23.35 27.98 -31.32
CA ARG A 160 -24.77 28.05 -30.92
C ARG A 160 -25.63 28.08 -32.19
N ARG A 161 -26.48 27.07 -32.38
CA ARG A 161 -27.51 27.10 -33.42
C ARG A 161 -28.50 28.19 -33.08
N VAL A 162 -28.49 29.29 -33.83
CA VAL A 162 -29.57 30.25 -33.86
C VAL A 162 -30.74 29.63 -34.64
N PRO A 163 -31.97 29.56 -34.08
CA PRO A 163 -33.10 29.03 -34.80
C PRO A 163 -33.53 30.02 -35.90
N ALA A 164 -33.70 29.52 -37.11
CA ALA A 164 -34.23 30.29 -38.23
C ALA A 164 -35.74 30.44 -38.06
N THR A 165 -36.19 31.68 -37.84
CA THR A 165 -37.61 32.06 -37.88
C THR A 165 -38.07 32.01 -39.34
N ALA A 166 -38.90 31.02 -39.68
CA ALA A 166 -39.54 30.94 -41.00
C ALA A 166 -40.77 31.86 -41.01
N GLN A 167 -40.86 32.72 -42.04
CA GLN A 167 -42.04 33.51 -42.40
C GLN A 167 -42.88 32.76 -43.43
#